data_AF-A0A368B9P2-F1
#
_entry.id   AF-A0A368B9P2-F1
#
_cell.length_a   1.000
_cell.length_b   1.000
_cell.length_c   1.000
_cell.angle_alpha   90.00
_cell.angle_beta   90.00
_cell.angle_gamma   90.00
#
_symmetry.space_group_name_H-M   'P 1'
#
loop_
_entity.id
_entity.type
_entity.pdbx_description
1 polymer ?
#
loop_
_entity_poly.entity_id
_entity_poly.type
_entity_poly.pdbx_seq_one_letter_code
_entity_poly.pdbx_strand_id
1 'polypeptide(L)'
;TLKQEEGLSEGTPEFSSKLKEFDERMEHYLQHRLYPSLPDWPAICFYPMSKRRHGNDNWYALDYEERRTLMKGHATTGRKYSGRILQLITGSTGLDDAEWGVTLLAKDTIDIKAIVYEMRFDPVSVRYGEFGDFYIGMQMPLDEIFKRLCL
;
A
#
# COMPACT_ATOMS: atom_id res chain seq x y z
N THR A 1 0.77 -22.27 -2.68
CA THR A 1 -0.40 -22.90 -3.36
C THR A 1 -1.03 -23.88 -2.40
N LEU A 2 -2.34 -24.16 -2.48
CA LEU A 2 -3.02 -25.12 -1.59
C LEU A 2 -2.31 -26.49 -1.53
N LYS A 3 -1.72 -26.94 -2.65
CA LYS A 3 -0.82 -28.11 -2.72
C LYS A 3 0.42 -28.01 -1.80
N GLN A 4 1.10 -26.86 -1.81
CA GLN A 4 2.34 -26.65 -1.05
C GLN A 4 2.11 -26.23 0.40
N GLU A 5 0.99 -25.55 0.68
CA GLU A 5 0.67 -24.99 1.99
C GLU A 5 -0.15 -25.94 2.87
N GLU A 6 -1.02 -26.77 2.26
CA GLU A 6 -1.91 -27.67 3.00
C GLU A 6 -1.78 -29.16 2.61
N GLY A 7 -0.88 -29.50 1.67
CA GLY A 7 -0.60 -30.89 1.30
C GLY A 7 -1.77 -31.62 0.62
N LEU A 8 -2.78 -30.89 0.12
CA LEU A 8 -3.97 -31.48 -0.48
C LEU A 8 -3.71 -31.95 -1.92
N SER A 9 -4.17 -33.16 -2.23
CA SER A 9 -4.17 -33.70 -3.59
C SER A 9 -5.28 -33.06 -4.43
N GLU A 10 -4.93 -32.64 -5.64
CA GLU A 10 -5.89 -32.11 -6.61
C GLU A 10 -6.97 -33.17 -6.96
N GLY A 11 -8.22 -32.72 -7.07
CA GLY A 11 -9.36 -33.57 -7.46
C GLY A 11 -10.12 -34.23 -6.32
N THR A 12 -9.74 -34.03 -5.05
CA THR A 12 -10.58 -34.46 -3.92
C THR A 12 -11.68 -33.43 -3.63
N PRO A 13 -12.82 -33.85 -3.04
CA PRO A 13 -13.87 -32.92 -2.60
C PRO A 13 -13.36 -31.85 -1.64
N GLU A 14 -12.42 -32.18 -0.76
CA GLU A 14 -11.80 -31.27 0.21
C GLU A 14 -10.98 -30.20 -0.49
N PHE A 15 -10.20 -30.58 -1.52
CA PHE A 15 -9.45 -29.63 -2.34
C PHE A 15 -10.39 -28.66 -3.05
N SER A 16 -11.48 -29.16 -3.65
CA SER A 16 -12.49 -28.32 -4.32
C SER A 16 -13.18 -27.36 -3.34
N SER A 17 -13.50 -27.81 -2.13
CA SER A 17 -14.09 -26.95 -1.09
C SER A 17 -13.13 -25.86 -0.65
N LYS A 18 -11.86 -26.20 -0.38
CA LYS A 18 -10.82 -25.23 0.02
C LYS A 18 -10.49 -24.23 -1.08
N LEU A 19 -10.49 -24.67 -2.33
CA LEU A 19 -10.32 -23.78 -3.48
C LEU A 19 -11.47 -22.78 -3.56
N LYS A 20 -12.73 -23.24 -3.39
CA LYS A 20 -13.89 -22.36 -3.37
C LYS A 20 -13.85 -21.35 -2.21
N GLU A 21 -13.52 -21.80 -0.99
CA GLU A 21 -13.32 -20.91 0.17
C GLU A 21 -12.22 -19.86 -0.09
N PHE A 22 -11.13 -20.27 -0.74
CA PHE A 22 -10.06 -19.37 -1.13
C PHE A 22 -10.54 -18.33 -2.15
N ASP A 23 -11.26 -18.76 -3.17
CA ASP A 23 -11.78 -17.89 -4.24
C ASP A 23 -12.78 -16.87 -3.68
N GLU A 24 -13.75 -17.30 -2.87
CA GLU A 24 -14.73 -16.42 -2.21
C GLU A 24 -14.04 -15.39 -1.31
N ARG A 25 -13.03 -15.81 -0.54
CA ARG A 25 -12.23 -14.91 0.31
C ARG A 25 -11.44 -13.90 -0.54
N MET A 26 -10.86 -14.34 -1.65
CA MET A 26 -10.11 -13.47 -2.55
C MET A 26 -11.01 -12.48 -3.27
N GLU A 27 -12.20 -12.87 -3.68
CA GLU A 27 -13.21 -11.97 -4.26
C GLU A 27 -13.54 -10.84 -3.29
N HIS A 28 -13.92 -11.16 -2.06
CA HIS A 28 -14.20 -10.16 -1.03
C HIS A 28 -12.98 -9.27 -0.75
N TYR A 29 -11.79 -9.85 -0.59
CA TYR A 29 -10.55 -9.11 -0.37
C TYR A 29 -10.24 -8.14 -1.52
N LEU A 30 -10.43 -8.56 -2.77
CA LEU A 30 -10.20 -7.71 -3.94
C LEU A 30 -11.19 -6.55 -4.01
N GLN A 31 -12.48 -6.80 -3.74
CA GLN A 31 -13.49 -5.75 -3.71
C GLN A 31 -13.13 -4.64 -2.72
N HIS A 32 -12.74 -4.99 -1.49
CA HIS A 32 -12.34 -4.00 -0.47
C HIS A 32 -11.08 -3.21 -0.82
N ARG A 33 -10.19 -3.77 -1.66
CA ARG A 33 -8.96 -3.07 -2.07
C ARG A 33 -9.12 -2.24 -3.33
N LEU A 34 -10.00 -2.65 -4.25
CA LEU A 34 -10.31 -1.93 -5.48
C LEU A 34 -11.33 -0.81 -5.25
N TYR A 35 -12.30 -1.04 -4.35
CA TYR A 35 -13.36 -0.10 -4.00
C TYR A 35 -13.41 0.15 -2.49
N PRO A 36 -12.34 0.70 -1.89
CA PRO A 36 -12.25 0.86 -0.44
C PRO A 36 -13.21 1.93 0.08
N SER A 37 -13.92 1.60 1.16
CA SER A 37 -14.51 2.62 2.05
C SER A 37 -13.42 3.10 3.01
N LEU A 38 -12.94 4.32 2.82
CA LEU A 38 -11.90 4.88 3.67
C LEU A 38 -12.45 5.27 5.05
N PRO A 39 -11.74 4.99 6.15
CA PRO A 39 -12.16 5.41 7.49
C PRO A 39 -11.94 6.91 7.70
N ASP A 40 -12.62 7.48 8.68
CA ASP A 40 -12.54 8.87 9.15
C ASP A 40 -11.35 9.11 10.10
N TRP A 41 -10.20 8.50 9.82
CA TRP A 41 -9.03 8.64 10.67
C TRP A 41 -8.47 10.08 10.63
N PRO A 42 -8.07 10.64 11.79
CA PRO A 42 -7.84 12.07 11.95
C PRO A 42 -6.62 12.60 11.20
N ALA A 43 -5.68 11.75 10.77
CA ALA A 43 -4.50 12.16 10.01
C ALA A 43 -4.49 11.52 8.63
N ILE A 44 -4.21 12.34 7.61
CA ILE A 44 -3.99 11.91 6.24
C ILE A 44 -2.64 12.44 5.73
N CYS A 45 -1.92 11.63 4.98
CA CYS A 45 -0.73 12.04 4.25
C CYS A 45 -0.82 11.56 2.80
N PHE A 46 -0.55 12.46 1.87
CA PHE A 46 -0.45 12.15 0.45
C PHE A 46 0.93 12.51 -0.07
N TYR A 47 1.52 11.64 -0.88
CA TYR A 47 2.68 11.97 -1.70
C TYR A 47 2.67 11.18 -3.02
N PRO A 48 2.98 11.82 -4.15
CA PRO A 48 3.25 11.11 -5.39
C PRO A 48 4.65 10.49 -5.36
N MET A 49 4.83 9.36 -6.02
CA MET A 49 6.15 8.76 -6.19
C MET A 49 6.30 8.01 -7.51
N SER A 50 7.55 7.87 -7.94
CA SER A 50 7.96 7.09 -9.11
C SER A 50 9.08 6.13 -8.74
N LYS A 51 9.34 5.16 -9.63
CA LYS A 51 10.50 4.28 -9.54
C LYS A 51 11.61 4.79 -10.45
N ARG A 52 12.80 5.00 -9.87
CA ARG A 52 13.98 5.53 -10.56
C ARG A 52 14.35 4.74 -11.81
N ARG A 53 14.83 5.48 -12.83
CA ARG A 53 15.30 4.96 -14.13
C ARG A 53 16.70 5.45 -14.52
N HIS A 54 17.58 5.68 -13.54
CA HIS A 54 18.87 6.36 -13.75
C HIS A 54 20.07 5.47 -13.43
N GLY A 55 21.01 5.36 -14.39
CA GLY A 55 22.25 4.60 -14.22
C GLY A 55 22.00 3.14 -13.82
N ASN A 56 22.72 2.66 -12.81
CA ASN A 56 22.57 1.30 -12.26
C ASN A 56 21.30 1.12 -11.40
N ASP A 57 20.59 2.20 -11.10
CA ASP A 57 19.34 2.18 -10.32
C ASP A 57 18.15 2.41 -11.25
N ASN A 58 18.00 1.52 -12.24
CA ASN A 58 16.85 1.49 -13.13
C ASN A 58 15.90 0.36 -12.75
N TRP A 59 14.81 0.70 -12.06
CA TRP A 59 13.78 -0.26 -11.61
C TRP A 59 13.20 -1.09 -12.75
N TYR A 60 13.05 -0.48 -13.93
CA TYR A 60 12.42 -1.10 -15.09
C TYR A 60 13.39 -1.98 -15.90
N ALA A 61 14.69 -1.92 -15.60
CA ALA A 61 15.69 -2.81 -16.18
C ALA A 61 15.91 -4.09 -15.34
N LEU A 62 15.39 -4.13 -14.11
CA LEU A 62 15.45 -5.32 -13.26
C LEU A 62 14.55 -6.43 -13.78
N ASP A 63 14.95 -7.68 -13.53
CA ASP A 63 14.10 -8.81 -13.81
C ASP A 63 12.90 -8.87 -12.82
N TYR A 64 11.98 -9.81 -13.06
CA TYR A 64 10.81 -9.96 -12.22
C TYR A 64 11.14 -10.47 -10.80
N GLU A 65 12.08 -11.41 -10.65
CA GLU A 65 12.38 -12.01 -9.35
C GLU A 65 13.13 -11.04 -8.42
N GLU A 66 14.00 -10.20 -8.98
CA GLU A 66 14.65 -9.11 -8.28
C GLU A 66 13.61 -8.11 -7.75
N ARG A 67 12.70 -7.64 -8.63
CA ARG A 67 11.62 -6.71 -8.23
C ARG A 67 10.71 -7.33 -7.16
N ARG A 68 10.36 -8.60 -7.33
CA ARG A 68 9.54 -9.35 -6.37
C ARG A 68 10.22 -9.46 -5.01
N THR A 69 11.51 -9.76 -4.97
CA THR A 69 12.29 -9.87 -3.73
C THR A 69 12.33 -8.53 -2.99
N LEU A 70 12.63 -7.45 -3.72
CA LEU A 70 12.64 -6.08 -3.19
C LEU A 70 11.27 -5.68 -2.61
N MET A 71 10.18 -5.94 -3.33
CA MET A 71 8.82 -5.62 -2.87
C MET A 71 8.37 -6.51 -1.72
N LYS A 72 8.83 -7.77 -1.63
CA LYS A 72 8.55 -8.64 -0.48
C LYS A 72 9.18 -8.08 0.80
N GLY A 73 10.40 -7.54 0.71
CA GLY A 73 11.05 -6.83 1.82
C GLY A 73 10.21 -5.63 2.25
N HIS A 74 9.85 -4.77 1.30
CA HIS A 74 9.04 -3.59 1.56
C HIS A 74 7.67 -3.89 2.19
N ALA A 75 6.96 -4.90 1.68
CA ALA A 75 5.70 -5.36 2.25
C ALA A 75 5.87 -5.91 3.68
N THR A 76 7.03 -6.48 4.01
CA THR A 76 7.34 -6.93 5.37
C THR A 76 7.48 -5.75 6.33
N THR A 77 8.14 -4.68 5.92
CA THR A 77 8.19 -3.43 6.69
C THR A 77 6.80 -2.84 6.88
N GLY A 78 6.00 -2.74 5.82
CA GLY A 78 4.62 -2.22 5.91
C GLY A 78 3.70 -3.00 6.86
N ARG A 79 3.81 -4.33 6.90
CA ARG A 79 3.00 -5.16 7.82
C ARG A 79 3.23 -4.85 9.30
N LYS A 80 4.39 -4.28 9.69
CA LYS A 80 4.66 -3.86 11.07
C LYS A 80 3.74 -2.71 11.53
N TYR A 81 3.13 -2.00 10.59
CA TYR A 81 2.23 -0.87 10.83
C TYR A 81 0.74 -1.22 10.69
N SER A 82 0.41 -2.51 10.63
CA SER A 82 -0.98 -2.97 10.57
C SER A 82 -1.80 -2.41 11.74
N GLY A 83 -2.97 -1.84 11.44
CA GLY A 83 -3.85 -1.20 12.42
C GLY A 83 -3.43 0.22 12.86
N ARG A 84 -2.24 0.67 12.48
CA ARG A 84 -1.71 2.04 12.71
C ARG A 84 -1.74 2.89 11.44
N ILE A 85 -1.45 2.25 10.31
CA ILE A 85 -1.47 2.85 8.97
C ILE A 85 -2.42 2.07 8.07
N LEU A 86 -3.34 2.79 7.45
CA LEU A 86 -4.08 2.31 6.29
C LEU A 86 -3.52 3.00 5.04
N GLN A 87 -3.08 2.21 4.07
CA GLN A 87 -2.59 2.74 2.80
C GLN A 87 -3.61 2.56 1.69
N LEU A 88 -3.80 3.60 0.87
CA LEU A 88 -4.42 3.52 -0.43
C LEU A 88 -3.36 3.89 -1.48
N ILE A 89 -3.07 2.95 -2.38
CA ILE A 89 -2.10 3.12 -3.46
C ILE A 89 -2.87 3.21 -4.76
N THR A 90 -2.71 4.32 -5.48
CA THR A 90 -3.28 4.53 -6.81
C THR A 90 -2.18 4.51 -7.84
N GLY A 91 -2.40 3.86 -8.99
CA GLY A 91 -1.49 3.89 -10.13
C GLY A 91 -1.88 5.04 -11.06
N SER A 92 -0.90 5.84 -11.48
CA SER A 92 -1.13 7.05 -12.29
C SER A 92 -0.25 7.14 -13.54
N THR A 93 0.53 6.11 -13.88
CA THR A 93 1.29 6.07 -15.13
C THR A 93 0.36 6.29 -16.34
N GLY A 94 0.61 7.37 -17.09
CA GLY A 94 -0.19 7.78 -18.24
C GLY A 94 -1.46 8.59 -17.89
N LEU A 95 -1.66 8.90 -16.60
CA LEU A 95 -2.78 9.70 -16.09
C LEU A 95 -2.31 10.96 -15.36
N ASP A 96 -1.12 10.93 -14.74
CA ASP A 96 -0.52 12.04 -13.99
C ASP A 96 1.03 12.02 -14.15
N ASP A 97 1.73 12.99 -13.57
CA ASP A 97 3.18 13.20 -13.70
C ASP A 97 4.02 12.11 -13.00
N ALA A 98 3.49 11.53 -11.92
CA ALA A 98 4.13 10.44 -11.18
C ALA A 98 3.51 9.08 -11.50
N GLU A 99 4.21 7.99 -11.14
CA GLU A 99 3.75 6.63 -11.43
C GLU A 99 2.73 6.11 -10.42
N TRP A 100 2.80 6.56 -9.17
CA TRP A 100 1.82 6.25 -8.11
C TRP A 100 1.47 7.45 -7.24
N GLY A 101 0.23 7.47 -6.76
CA GLY A 101 -0.20 8.24 -5.61
C GLY A 101 -0.20 7.36 -4.35
N VAL A 102 0.43 7.82 -3.28
CA VAL A 102 0.44 7.13 -1.98
C VAL A 102 -0.35 7.94 -0.97
N THR A 103 -1.47 7.40 -0.52
CA THR A 103 -2.29 7.97 0.54
C THR A 103 -2.16 7.11 1.79
N LEU A 104 -1.79 7.73 2.91
CA LEU A 104 -1.71 7.11 4.23
C LEU A 104 -2.74 7.75 5.15
N LEU A 105 -3.60 6.93 5.76
CA LEU A 105 -4.47 7.33 6.85
C LEU A 105 -3.89 6.81 8.16
N ALA A 106 -3.92 7.63 9.21
CA ALA A 106 -3.41 7.28 10.53
C ALA A 106 -4.24 7.90 11.66
N LYS A 107 -4.16 7.30 12.85
CA LYS A 107 -4.71 7.89 14.08
C LYS A 107 -3.82 8.99 14.66
N ASP A 108 -2.53 8.95 14.35
CA ASP A 108 -1.54 9.94 14.78
C ASP A 108 -0.51 10.14 13.65
N THR A 109 -0.05 11.38 13.48
CA THR A 109 0.96 11.75 12.48
C THR A 109 2.32 11.10 12.75
N ILE A 110 2.60 10.70 14.00
CA ILE A 110 3.85 9.98 14.32
C ILE A 110 3.95 8.65 13.59
N ASP A 111 2.83 7.96 13.35
CA ASP A 111 2.81 6.68 12.64
C ASP A 111 3.16 6.89 11.16
N ILE A 112 2.69 7.99 10.56
CA ILE A 112 3.02 8.38 9.18
C ILE A 112 4.52 8.65 9.07
N LYS A 113 5.08 9.43 9.99
CA LYS A 113 6.53 9.69 10.02
C LYS A 113 7.31 8.38 10.20
N ALA A 114 6.88 7.54 11.12
CA ALA A 114 7.57 6.29 11.43
C ALA A 114 7.60 5.33 10.24
N ILE A 115 6.46 5.07 9.58
CA ILE A 115 6.41 4.15 8.44
C ILE A 115 7.23 4.65 7.26
N VAL A 116 7.09 5.93 6.88
CA VAL A 116 7.82 6.50 5.74
C VAL A 116 9.31 6.52 6.03
N TYR A 117 9.70 6.85 7.26
CA TYR A 117 11.11 6.87 7.65
C TYR A 117 11.73 5.47 7.72
N GLU A 118 11.03 4.47 8.26
CA GLU A 118 11.54 3.09 8.27
C GLU A 118 11.63 2.52 6.84
N MET A 119 10.60 2.73 6.03
CA MET A 119 10.59 2.28 4.63
C MET A 119 11.66 2.94 3.78
N ARG A 120 12.14 4.14 4.13
CA ARG A 120 13.27 4.80 3.44
C ARG A 120 14.56 3.99 3.53
N PHE A 121 14.69 3.07 4.50
CA PHE A 121 15.85 2.17 4.61
C PHE A 121 15.63 0.82 3.92
N ASP A 122 14.42 0.52 3.43
CA ASP A 122 14.20 -0.67 2.60
C ASP A 122 14.99 -0.51 1.29
N PRO A 123 15.68 -1.56 0.80
CA PRO A 123 16.49 -1.48 -0.43
C PRO A 123 15.72 -0.94 -1.65
N VAL A 124 14.41 -1.23 -1.73
CA VAL A 124 13.57 -0.74 -2.83
C VAL A 124 13.34 0.77 -2.80
N SER A 125 13.26 1.36 -1.60
CA SER A 125 13.01 2.80 -1.43
C SER A 125 14.32 3.57 -1.51
N VAL A 126 15.40 3.05 -0.90
CA VAL A 126 16.73 3.66 -0.94
C VAL A 126 17.20 3.83 -2.39
N ARG A 127 17.12 2.75 -3.19
CA ARG A 127 17.67 2.74 -4.54
C ARG A 127 16.71 3.31 -5.57
N TYR A 128 15.42 3.00 -5.46
CA TYR A 128 14.46 3.27 -6.53
C TYR A 128 13.37 4.26 -6.16
N GLY A 129 13.26 4.73 -4.91
CA GLY A 129 12.24 5.69 -4.52
C GLY A 129 12.54 7.10 -5.03
N GLU A 130 11.66 7.65 -5.87
CA GLU A 130 11.62 9.07 -6.22
C GLU A 130 10.32 9.64 -5.69
N PHE A 131 10.40 10.61 -4.79
CA PHE A 131 9.24 11.14 -4.07
C PHE A 131 9.03 12.60 -4.48
N GLY A 132 7.78 12.96 -4.77
CA GLY A 132 7.38 14.36 -4.86
C GLY A 132 7.10 14.96 -3.48
N ASP A 133 6.25 15.98 -3.46
CA ASP A 133 5.89 16.68 -2.24
C ASP A 133 5.02 15.84 -1.31
N PHE A 134 5.22 16.03 -0.01
CA PHE A 134 4.42 15.41 1.04
C PHE A 134 3.40 16.42 1.56
N TYR A 135 2.13 16.06 1.49
CA TYR A 135 1.02 16.83 2.00
C TYR A 135 0.44 16.12 3.20
N ILE A 136 0.50 16.74 4.38
CA ILE A 136 -0.08 16.22 5.62
C ILE A 136 -1.30 17.07 6.00
N GLY A 137 -2.38 16.40 6.36
CA GLY A 137 -3.65 17.02 6.74
C GLY A 137 -4.21 16.41 8.01
N MET A 138 -4.90 17.24 8.79
CA MET A 138 -5.73 16.82 9.90
C MET A 138 -7.20 16.88 9.46
N GLN A 139 -7.91 15.76 9.60
CA GLN A 139 -9.34 15.69 9.32
C GLN A 139 -10.14 16.14 10.55
N MET A 140 -11.27 16.77 10.30
CA MET A 140 -12.20 17.23 11.34
C MET A 140 -13.62 17.20 10.76
N PRO A 141 -14.66 16.94 11.58
CA PRO A 141 -16.05 17.06 11.14
C PRO A 141 -16.33 18.43 10.50
N LEU A 142 -17.15 18.44 9.46
CA LEU A 142 -17.39 19.63 8.66
C LEU A 142 -17.99 20.79 9.48
N ASP A 143 -18.90 20.47 10.42
CA ASP A 143 -19.50 21.47 11.30
C ASP A 143 -18.48 22.10 12.27
N GLU A 144 -17.51 21.32 12.75
CA GLU A 144 -16.40 21.81 13.55
C GLU A 144 -15.46 22.70 12.71
N ILE A 145 -15.26 22.40 11.43
CA ILE A 145 -14.46 23.24 10.52
C ILE A 145 -15.11 24.61 10.38
N PHE A 146 -16.41 24.66 10.07
CA PHE A 146 -17.12 25.93 9.93
C PHE A 146 -17.11 26.75 11.22
N LYS A 147 -17.40 26.12 12.36
CA LYS A 147 -17.29 26.78 13.68
C LYS A 147 -15.90 27.37 13.91
N ARG A 148 -14.83 26.64 13.57
CA ARG A 148 -13.45 27.09 13.77
C ARG A 148 -13.02 28.20 12.80
N LEU A 149 -13.54 28.17 11.58
CA LEU A 149 -13.28 29.20 10.56
C LEU A 149 -14.16 30.44 10.72
N CYS A 150 -15.08 30.44 11.69
CA CYS A 150 -16.10 31.49 11.85
C CYS A 150 -16.93 31.70 10.57
N LEU A 151 -17.19 30.62 9.85
CA LEU A 151 -18.02 30.58 8.63
C LEU A 151 -19.41 30.03 8.92
#